data_AF-A0A7J6R621-F1
#
_entry.id   AF-A0A7J6R621-F1
#
_cell.length_a   1.000
_cell.length_b   1.000
_cell.length_c   1.000
_cell.angle_alpha   90.00
_cell.angle_beta   90.00
_cell.angle_gamma   90.00
#
_symmetry.space_group_name_H-M   'P 1'
#
loop_
_entity.id
_entity.type
_entity.pdbx_description
1 polymer ?
#
loop_
_entity_poly.entity_id
_entity_poly.type
_entity_poly.pdbx_seq_one_letter_code
_entity_poly.pdbx_strand_id
1 'polypeptide(L)'
;SLIWYIVLYALLTALSKSLKEAQSLMYISVQQSAYVEIANLTFKHLHELSLDWHIRKKTGNTVRSFTRGVQAAQMMMQYLFLYLVPTLAECVAVTLIFTIHFNNARLAATCLLALGVYIYITVKVTIWRKKFREGTMVHDNELHDRLNDSLTNYETIKYFGNEDYELMEFTKAVSQFQAYSMMTQASLSILNVAQV
;
A
#
# COMPACT_ATOMS: atom_id res chain seq x y z
N SER A 1 15.55 38.74 -23.78
CA SER A 1 16.34 37.76 -23.02
C SER A 1 15.45 36.91 -22.09
N LEU A 2 14.69 37.52 -21.16
CA LEU A 2 13.87 36.78 -20.18
C LEU A 2 12.75 35.89 -20.78
N ILE A 3 12.06 36.37 -21.82
CA ILE A 3 10.96 35.65 -22.49
C ILE A 3 11.43 34.33 -23.12
N TRP A 4 12.65 34.31 -23.69
CA TRP A 4 13.23 33.11 -24.28
C TRP A 4 13.46 32.01 -23.24
N TYR A 5 13.94 32.36 -22.04
CA TYR A 5 14.11 31.40 -20.95
C TYR A 5 12.77 30.83 -20.45
N ILE A 6 11.73 31.66 -20.39
CA ILE A 6 10.38 31.21 -19.99
C ILE A 6 9.83 30.23 -21.02
N VAL A 7 9.96 30.55 -22.32
CA VAL A 7 9.50 29.67 -23.40
C VAL A 7 10.29 28.35 -23.42
N LEU A 8 11.61 28.41 -23.25
CA LEU A 8 12.47 27.22 -23.18
C LEU A 8 12.11 26.34 -21.97
N TYR A 9 11.92 26.94 -20.79
CA TYR A 9 11.52 26.21 -19.59
C TYR A 9 10.14 25.55 -19.75
N ALA A 10 9.18 26.27 -20.36
CA ALA A 10 7.85 25.73 -20.64
C ALA A 10 7.90 24.54 -21.62
N LEU A 11 8.70 24.65 -22.69
CA LEU A 11 8.93 23.56 -23.65
C LEU A 11 9.59 22.35 -23.02
N LEU A 12 10.64 22.53 -22.21
CA LEU A 12 11.32 21.45 -21.52
C LEU A 12 10.38 20.75 -20.51
N THR A 13 9.56 21.52 -19.81
CA THR A 13 8.57 20.97 -18.87
C THR A 13 7.49 20.18 -19.61
N ALA A 14 7.00 20.69 -20.74
CA ALA A 14 6.03 19.99 -21.58
C ALA A 14 6.62 18.69 -22.14
N LEU A 15 7.85 18.74 -22.65
CA LEU A 15 8.57 17.57 -23.16
C LEU A 15 8.80 16.52 -22.07
N SER A 16 9.22 16.93 -20.88
CA SER A 16 9.42 16.04 -19.73
C SER A 16 8.12 15.32 -19.34
N LYS A 17 6.99 16.05 -19.31
CA LYS A 17 5.67 15.46 -19.05
C LYS A 17 5.26 14.47 -20.13
N SER A 18 5.42 14.82 -21.41
CA SER A 18 5.09 13.92 -22.52
C SER A 18 5.94 12.65 -22.53
N LEU A 19 7.23 12.74 -22.22
CA LEU A 19 8.11 11.57 -22.09
C LEU A 19 7.68 10.66 -20.94
N LYS A 20 7.25 11.23 -19.80
CA LYS A 20 6.69 10.46 -18.68
C LYS A 20 5.41 9.72 -19.07
N GLU A 21 4.51 10.37 -19.82
CA GLU A 21 3.31 9.70 -20.33
C GLU A 21 3.63 8.59 -21.34
N ALA A 22 4.57 8.82 -22.25
CA ALA A 22 5.04 7.79 -23.18
C ALA A 22 5.66 6.59 -22.45
N GLN A 23 6.48 6.84 -21.43
CA GLN A 23 7.02 5.80 -20.56
C GLN A 23 5.91 5.01 -19.86
N SER A 24 4.88 5.70 -19.35
CA SER A 24 3.72 5.07 -18.72
C SER A 24 3.01 4.12 -19.68
N LEU A 25 2.77 4.55 -20.93
CA LEU A 25 2.15 3.71 -21.96
C LEU A 25 2.99 2.47 -22.29
N MET A 26 4.31 2.61 -22.43
CA MET A 26 5.21 1.47 -22.65
C MET A 26 5.14 0.48 -21.49
N TYR A 27 5.01 0.98 -20.27
CA TYR A 27 4.98 0.14 -19.08
C TYR A 27 3.68 -0.66 -18.94
N ILE A 28 2.54 -0.16 -19.44
CA ILE A 28 1.26 -0.88 -19.36
C ILE A 28 1.41 -2.32 -19.90
N SER A 29 2.10 -2.51 -21.03
CA SER A 29 2.29 -3.85 -21.59
C SER A 29 3.08 -4.76 -20.65
N VAL A 30 4.18 -4.26 -20.07
CA VAL A 30 5.01 -5.03 -19.13
C VAL A 30 4.21 -5.38 -17.87
N GLN A 31 3.42 -4.43 -17.37
CA GLN A 31 2.57 -4.63 -16.20
C GLN A 31 1.53 -5.73 -16.43
N GLN A 32 0.88 -5.74 -17.60
CA GLN A 32 -0.11 -6.75 -17.95
C GLN A 32 0.52 -8.14 -18.11
N SER A 33 1.69 -8.23 -18.76
CA SER A 33 2.44 -9.49 -18.87
C SER A 33 2.83 -10.04 -17.49
N ALA A 34 3.38 -9.19 -16.62
CA ALA A 34 3.75 -9.57 -15.26
C ALA A 34 2.52 -10.03 -14.44
N TYR A 35 1.37 -9.37 -14.60
CA TYR A 35 0.13 -9.77 -13.94
C TYR A 35 -0.28 -11.19 -14.34
N VAL A 36 -0.28 -11.49 -15.64
CA VAL A 36 -0.62 -12.83 -16.17
C VAL A 36 0.35 -13.88 -15.64
N GLU A 37 1.64 -13.59 -15.62
CA GLU A 37 2.66 -14.51 -15.12
C GLU A 37 2.48 -14.81 -13.63
N ILE A 38 2.32 -13.78 -12.78
CA ILE A 38 2.11 -13.94 -11.34
C ILE A 38 0.81 -14.70 -11.05
N ALA A 39 -0.27 -14.38 -11.77
CA ALA A 39 -1.55 -15.07 -11.63
C ALA A 39 -1.41 -16.56 -11.98
N ASN A 40 -0.75 -16.88 -13.10
CA ASN A 40 -0.52 -18.25 -13.55
C ASN A 40 0.35 -19.04 -12.59
N LEU A 41 1.47 -18.47 -12.11
CA LEU A 41 2.36 -19.11 -11.13
C LEU A 41 1.62 -19.40 -9.83
N THR A 42 0.84 -18.44 -9.33
CA THR A 42 0.07 -18.60 -8.09
C THR A 42 -1.04 -19.64 -8.26
N PHE A 43 -1.73 -19.63 -9.40
CA PHE A 43 -2.78 -20.61 -9.71
C PHE A 43 -2.21 -22.03 -9.84
N LYS A 44 -1.07 -22.18 -10.52
CA LYS A 44 -0.35 -23.44 -10.64
C LYS A 44 0.06 -23.98 -9.26
N HIS A 45 0.66 -23.13 -8.43
CA HIS A 45 1.06 -23.51 -7.07
C HIS A 45 -0.15 -23.94 -6.23
N LEU A 46 -1.28 -23.25 -6.37
CA LEU A 46 -2.51 -23.61 -5.66
C LEU A 46 -3.00 -25.01 -6.03
N HIS A 47 -2.85 -25.42 -7.29
CA HIS A 47 -3.22 -26.75 -7.77
C HIS A 47 -2.24 -27.86 -7.36
N GLU A 48 -1.00 -27.52 -7.04
CA GLU A 48 0.02 -28.48 -6.58
C GLU A 48 -0.12 -28.83 -5.08
N LEU A 49 -0.99 -28.14 -4.35
CA LEU A 49 -1.23 -28.41 -2.93
C LEU A 49 -2.01 -29.71 -2.72
N SER A 50 -1.75 -30.37 -1.59
CA SER A 50 -2.40 -31.64 -1.23
C SER A 50 -3.93 -31.51 -1.13
N LEU A 51 -4.66 -32.58 -1.46
CA LEU A 51 -6.12 -32.66 -1.28
C LEU A 51 -6.55 -32.32 0.16
N ASP A 52 -5.77 -32.80 1.12
CA ASP A 52 -5.86 -32.49 2.54
C ASP A 52 -5.87 -30.98 2.86
N TRP A 53 -5.05 -30.21 2.16
CA TRP A 53 -5.01 -28.75 2.28
C TRP A 53 -6.29 -28.12 1.71
N HIS A 54 -6.78 -28.59 0.57
CA HIS A 54 -7.99 -28.09 -0.07
C HIS A 54 -9.25 -28.36 0.76
N ILE A 55 -9.36 -29.53 1.39
CA ILE A 55 -10.52 -29.87 2.24
C ILE A 55 -10.54 -29.04 3.52
N ARG A 56 -9.37 -28.75 4.11
CA ARG A 56 -9.27 -27.99 5.38
C ARG A 56 -9.45 -26.48 5.22
N LYS A 57 -9.32 -25.92 4.02
CA LYS A 57 -9.31 -24.47 3.81
C LYS A 57 -10.64 -23.96 3.29
N LYS A 58 -11.15 -22.85 3.85
CA LYS A 58 -12.34 -22.14 3.33
C LYS A 58 -12.06 -21.62 1.91
N THR A 59 -12.66 -22.23 0.89
CA THR A 59 -12.46 -21.90 -0.55
C THR A 59 -12.61 -20.40 -0.84
N GLY A 60 -13.61 -19.74 -0.25
CA GLY A 60 -13.84 -18.29 -0.43
C GLY A 60 -12.70 -17.42 0.11
N ASN A 61 -12.10 -17.78 1.24
CA ASN A 61 -10.96 -17.04 1.82
C ASN A 61 -9.69 -17.23 0.97
N THR A 62 -9.50 -18.43 0.43
CA THR A 62 -8.38 -18.75 -0.47
C THR A 62 -8.47 -17.95 -1.77
N VAL A 63 -9.63 -17.94 -2.43
CA VAL A 63 -9.86 -17.15 -3.66
C VAL A 63 -9.65 -15.65 -3.40
N ARG A 64 -10.17 -15.14 -2.28
CA ARG A 64 -9.99 -13.74 -1.91
C ARG A 64 -8.51 -13.40 -1.65
N SER A 65 -7.77 -14.29 -1.01
CA SER A 65 -6.34 -14.13 -0.76
C SER A 65 -5.52 -14.20 -2.05
N PHE A 66 -5.88 -15.10 -2.97
CA PHE A 66 -5.29 -15.19 -4.31
C PHE A 66 -5.47 -13.86 -5.07
N THR A 67 -6.70 -13.38 -5.23
CA THR A 67 -6.97 -12.16 -5.99
C THR A 67 -6.28 -10.94 -5.38
N ARG A 68 -6.36 -10.78 -4.05
CA ARG A 68 -5.67 -9.69 -3.34
C ARG A 68 -4.15 -9.79 -3.45
N GLY A 69 -3.60 -11.01 -3.42
CA GLY A 69 -2.17 -11.26 -3.54
C GLY A 69 -1.62 -10.88 -4.91
N VAL A 70 -2.30 -11.32 -5.99
CA VAL A 70 -1.91 -10.98 -7.37
C VAL A 70 -2.01 -9.46 -7.60
N GLN A 71 -3.09 -8.83 -7.14
CA GLN A 71 -3.24 -7.37 -7.21
C GLN A 71 -2.16 -6.61 -6.43
N ALA A 72 -1.83 -7.06 -5.22
CA ALA A 72 -0.76 -6.46 -4.43
C ALA A 72 0.60 -6.58 -5.12
N ALA A 73 0.91 -7.74 -5.70
CA ALA A 73 2.15 -7.95 -6.44
C ALA A 73 2.24 -7.05 -7.68
N GLN A 74 1.13 -6.88 -8.42
CA GLN A 74 1.06 -5.93 -9.54
C GLN A 74 1.32 -4.48 -9.10
N MET A 75 0.70 -4.06 -7.98
CA MET A 75 0.91 -2.73 -7.42
C MET A 75 2.37 -2.52 -6.99
N MET A 76 3.00 -3.51 -6.35
CA MET A 76 4.41 -3.43 -5.97
C MET A 76 5.33 -3.31 -7.19
N MET A 77 5.10 -4.11 -8.22
CA MET A 77 5.84 -4.05 -9.48
C MET A 77 5.76 -2.63 -10.08
N GLN A 78 4.54 -2.10 -10.20
CA GLN A 78 4.30 -0.73 -10.68
C GLN A 78 5.04 0.31 -9.83
N TYR A 79 4.97 0.23 -8.51
CA TYR A 79 5.62 1.20 -7.65
C TYR A 79 7.16 1.17 -7.79
N LEU A 80 7.73 -0.03 -7.83
CA LEU A 80 9.18 -0.23 -7.96
C LEU A 80 9.71 0.35 -9.26
N PHE A 81 9.09 0.03 -10.41
CA PHE A 81 9.62 0.41 -11.72
C PHE A 81 9.29 1.84 -12.14
N LEU A 82 8.10 2.38 -11.84
CA LEU A 82 7.74 3.74 -12.26
C LEU A 82 8.20 4.82 -11.30
N TYR A 83 8.35 4.49 -10.02
CA TYR A 83 8.62 5.50 -9.00
C TYR A 83 9.97 5.26 -8.34
N LEU A 84 10.19 4.09 -7.73
CA LEU A 84 11.38 3.87 -6.92
C LEU A 84 12.67 3.90 -7.77
N VAL A 85 12.73 3.14 -8.86
CA VAL A 85 13.93 3.05 -9.72
C VAL A 85 14.29 4.41 -10.33
N PRO A 86 13.36 5.17 -10.96
CA PRO A 86 13.66 6.52 -11.46
C PRO A 86 14.09 7.47 -10.35
N THR A 87 13.44 7.44 -9.19
CA THR A 87 13.81 8.30 -8.06
C THR A 87 15.23 8.01 -7.57
N LEU A 88 15.62 6.73 -7.47
CA LEU A 88 16.98 6.35 -7.10
C LEU A 88 18.00 6.80 -8.15
N ALA A 89 17.67 6.65 -9.44
CA ALA A 89 18.53 7.12 -10.53
C ALA A 89 18.69 8.66 -10.49
N GLU A 90 17.61 9.40 -10.25
CA GLU A 90 17.63 10.85 -10.04
C GLU A 90 18.51 11.23 -8.84
N CYS A 91 18.37 10.55 -7.69
CA CYS A 91 19.21 10.79 -6.51
C CYS A 91 20.71 10.57 -6.82
N VAL A 92 21.06 9.51 -7.55
CA VAL A 92 22.43 9.23 -7.98
C VAL A 92 22.94 10.31 -8.93
N ALA A 93 22.14 10.70 -9.93
CA ALA A 93 22.49 11.74 -10.89
C ALA A 93 22.74 13.08 -10.19
N VAL A 94 21.87 13.49 -9.27
CA VAL A 94 22.02 14.72 -8.47
C VAL A 94 23.30 14.68 -7.64
N THR A 95 23.57 13.56 -6.95
CA THR A 95 24.78 13.38 -6.16
C THR A 95 26.05 13.50 -7.01
N LEU A 96 26.03 12.91 -8.21
CA LEU A 96 27.14 12.94 -9.16
C LEU A 96 27.37 14.35 -9.73
N ILE A 97 26.30 15.06 -10.10
CA ILE A 97 26.36 16.45 -10.56
C ILE A 97 26.97 17.36 -9.48
N PHE A 98 26.53 17.24 -8.23
CA PHE A 98 27.09 18.04 -7.13
C PHE A 98 28.56 17.75 -6.86
N THR A 99 28.97 16.49 -6.99
CA THR A 99 30.36 16.09 -6.75
C THR A 99 31.29 16.58 -7.87
N ILE A 100 30.91 16.38 -9.13
CA ILE A 100 31.79 16.68 -10.28
C ILE A 100 31.71 18.15 -10.69
N HIS A 101 30.52 18.74 -10.76
CA HIS A 101 30.33 20.08 -11.32
C HIS A 101 30.62 21.20 -10.31
N PHE A 102 30.29 20.98 -9.03
CA PHE A 102 30.47 21.99 -7.98
C PHE A 102 31.75 21.76 -7.14
N ASN A 103 32.46 20.64 -7.33
CA ASN A 103 33.67 20.23 -6.58
C ASN A 103 33.55 20.37 -5.05
N ASN A 104 32.32 20.21 -4.53
CA ASN A 104 32.01 20.54 -3.14
C ASN A 104 31.47 19.29 -2.44
N ALA A 105 32.39 18.41 -2.05
CA ALA A 105 32.08 17.11 -1.41
C ALA A 105 31.18 17.24 -0.17
N ARG A 106 31.21 18.40 0.51
CA ARG A 106 30.37 18.70 1.67
C ARG A 106 28.88 18.75 1.29
N LEU A 107 28.53 19.35 0.16
CA LEU A 107 27.14 19.46 -0.30
C LEU A 107 26.57 18.09 -0.72
N ALA A 108 27.36 17.30 -1.45
CA ALA A 108 26.99 15.93 -1.81
C ALA A 108 26.76 15.06 -0.56
N ALA A 109 27.65 15.16 0.45
CA ALA A 109 27.50 14.46 1.72
C ALA A 109 26.24 14.88 2.48
N THR A 110 25.91 16.18 2.53
CA THR A 110 24.67 16.65 3.17
C THR A 110 23.40 16.14 2.47
N CYS A 111 23.41 16.04 1.13
CA CYS A 111 22.27 15.53 0.37
C CYS A 111 22.04 14.03 0.64
N LEU A 112 23.10 13.23 0.62
CA LEU A 112 23.02 11.80 0.96
C LEU A 112 22.58 11.58 2.41
N LEU A 113 23.09 12.39 3.35
CA LEU A 113 22.69 12.32 4.75
C LEU A 113 21.21 12.67 4.91
N ALA A 114 20.73 13.73 4.25
CA ALA A 114 19.31 14.10 4.26
C ALA A 114 18.42 12.98 3.70
N LEU A 115 18.83 12.35 2.59
CA LEU A 115 18.12 11.20 2.01
C LEU A 115 18.10 10.01 2.99
N GLY A 116 19.23 9.69 3.62
CA GLY A 116 19.32 8.61 4.60
C GLY A 116 18.44 8.84 5.82
N VAL A 117 18.45 10.07 6.37
CA VAL A 117 17.56 10.48 7.48
C VAL A 117 16.09 10.38 7.07
N TYR A 118 15.74 10.87 5.88
CA TYR A 118 14.38 10.78 5.36
C TYR A 118 13.90 9.33 5.23
N ILE A 119 14.71 8.44 4.64
CA ILE A 119 14.38 7.01 4.52
C ILE A 119 14.22 6.38 5.91
N TYR A 120 15.16 6.65 6.83
CA TYR A 120 15.13 6.10 8.18
C TYR A 120 13.86 6.50 8.94
N ILE A 121 13.53 7.80 8.95
CA ILE A 121 12.32 8.32 9.61
C ILE A 121 11.08 7.72 8.95
N THR A 122 11.02 7.70 7.62
CA THR A 122 9.87 7.14 6.87
C THR A 122 9.63 5.67 7.19
N VAL A 123 10.68 4.85 7.25
CA VAL A 123 10.56 3.43 7.59
C VAL A 123 10.13 3.25 9.05
N LYS A 124 10.74 3.98 9.98
CA LYS A 124 10.39 3.90 11.41
C LYS A 124 8.93 4.27 11.66
N VAL A 125 8.46 5.37 11.07
CA VAL A 125 7.06 5.80 11.16
C VAL A 125 6.14 4.76 10.53
N THR A 126 6.48 4.25 9.34
CA THR A 126 5.69 3.22 8.65
C THR A 126 5.50 1.99 9.53
N ILE A 127 6.57 1.48 10.14
CA ILE A 127 6.52 0.31 11.02
C ILE A 127 5.70 0.59 12.28
N TRP A 128 5.86 1.77 12.88
CA TRP A 128 5.07 2.17 14.06
C TRP A 128 3.58 2.25 13.74
N ARG A 129 3.20 2.91 12.63
CA ARG A 129 1.81 3.03 12.17
C ARG A 129 1.19 1.68 11.78
N LYS A 130 1.99 0.74 11.25
CA LYS A 130 1.53 -0.60 10.87
C LYS A 130 0.86 -1.31 12.04
N LYS A 131 1.38 -1.16 13.27
CA LYS A 131 0.83 -1.79 14.48
C LYS A 131 -0.60 -1.35 14.78
N PHE A 132 -0.90 -0.05 14.67
CA PHE A 132 -2.25 0.48 14.88
C PHE A 132 -3.22 -0.06 13.83
N ARG A 133 -2.77 -0.08 12.57
CA ARG A 133 -3.57 -0.58 11.46
C ARG A 133 -3.84 -2.07 11.56
N GLU A 134 -2.87 -2.88 11.99
CA GLU A 134 -3.08 -4.30 12.32
C GLU A 134 -4.13 -4.48 13.41
N GLY A 135 -4.08 -3.69 14.50
CA GLY A 135 -5.10 -3.70 15.54
C GLY A 135 -6.51 -3.36 15.03
N THR A 136 -6.64 -2.34 14.18
CA THR A 136 -7.93 -2.01 13.54
C THR A 136 -8.44 -3.16 12.68
N MET A 137 -7.58 -3.85 11.91
CA MET A 137 -8.00 -4.98 11.07
C MET A 137 -8.44 -6.20 11.87
N VAL A 138 -7.85 -6.44 13.05
CA VAL A 138 -8.29 -7.54 13.93
C VAL A 138 -9.73 -7.31 14.40
N HIS A 139 -10.05 -6.11 14.92
CA HIS A 139 -11.40 -5.81 15.39
C HIS A 139 -12.41 -5.60 14.26
N ASP A 140 -11.97 -5.20 13.06
CA ASP A 140 -12.82 -5.19 11.87
C ASP A 140 -13.26 -6.62 11.50
N ASN A 141 -12.35 -7.59 11.54
CA ASN A 141 -12.70 -8.99 11.29
C ASN A 141 -13.63 -9.53 12.38
N GLU A 142 -13.36 -9.25 13.66
CA GLU A 142 -14.23 -9.68 14.77
C GLU A 142 -15.67 -9.15 14.62
N LEU A 143 -15.81 -7.86 14.25
CA LEU A 143 -17.11 -7.26 13.95
C LEU A 143 -17.83 -7.99 12.81
N HIS A 144 -17.12 -8.29 11.72
CA HIS A 144 -17.71 -8.98 10.56
C HIS A 144 -18.09 -10.43 10.86
N ASP A 145 -17.25 -11.13 11.64
CA ASP A 145 -17.53 -12.51 12.07
C ASP A 145 -18.80 -12.54 12.93
N ARG A 146 -18.93 -11.61 13.90
CA ARG A 146 -20.15 -11.48 14.72
C ARG A 146 -21.40 -11.20 13.91
N LEU A 147 -21.32 -10.26 12.96
CA LEU A 147 -22.44 -9.96 12.07
C LEU A 147 -22.85 -11.20 11.26
N ASN A 148 -21.88 -11.92 10.70
CA ASN A 148 -22.13 -13.11 9.90
C ASN A 148 -22.76 -14.24 10.75
N ASP A 149 -22.27 -14.45 11.97
CA ASP A 149 -22.81 -15.47 12.88
C ASP A 149 -24.25 -15.15 13.31
N SER A 150 -24.55 -13.87 13.58
CA SER A 150 -25.92 -13.42 13.91
C SER A 150 -26.89 -13.66 12.76
N LEU A 151 -26.49 -13.32 11.52
CA LEU A 151 -27.32 -13.56 10.33
C LEU A 151 -27.50 -15.05 10.03
N THR A 152 -26.47 -15.86 10.26
CA THR A 152 -26.54 -17.32 10.06
C THR A 152 -27.47 -17.96 11.09
N ASN A 153 -27.48 -17.47 12.33
CA ASN A 153 -28.29 -17.99 13.44
C ASN A 153 -29.59 -17.19 13.68
N TYR A 154 -30.05 -16.44 12.67
CA TYR A 154 -31.19 -15.53 12.79
C TYR A 154 -32.44 -16.19 13.39
N GLU A 155 -32.77 -17.40 12.94
CA GLU A 155 -33.94 -18.14 13.42
C GLU A 155 -33.83 -18.43 14.92
N THR A 156 -32.67 -18.90 15.38
CA THR A 156 -32.44 -19.23 16.80
C THR A 156 -32.61 -17.99 17.66
N ILE A 157 -32.05 -16.86 17.24
CA ILE A 157 -32.17 -15.59 17.98
C ILE A 157 -33.64 -15.17 18.10
N LYS A 158 -34.40 -15.28 17.00
CA LYS A 158 -35.84 -14.97 16.97
C LYS A 158 -36.67 -15.93 17.82
N TYR A 159 -36.34 -17.22 17.81
CA TYR A 159 -37.03 -18.22 18.61
C TYR A 159 -36.89 -17.98 20.12
N PHE A 160 -35.72 -17.52 20.57
CA PHE A 160 -35.46 -17.26 21.98
C PHE A 160 -35.70 -15.81 22.42
N GLY A 161 -36.05 -14.91 21.50
CA GLY A 161 -36.30 -13.49 21.83
C GLY A 161 -35.04 -12.76 22.33
N ASN A 162 -33.86 -13.15 21.82
CA ASN A 162 -32.57 -12.70 22.35
C ASN A 162 -31.95 -11.54 21.54
N GLU A 163 -32.75 -10.80 20.77
CA GLU A 163 -32.29 -9.74 19.87
C GLU A 163 -31.55 -8.61 20.60
N ASP A 164 -32.06 -8.17 21.75
CA ASP A 164 -31.44 -7.08 22.51
C ASP A 164 -30.05 -7.46 23.03
N TYR A 165 -29.86 -8.73 23.41
CA TYR A 165 -28.56 -9.25 23.81
C TYR A 165 -27.58 -9.27 22.63
N GLU A 166 -28.01 -9.75 21.47
CA GLU A 166 -27.19 -9.79 20.27
C GLU A 166 -26.81 -8.37 19.80
N LEU A 167 -27.76 -7.43 19.87
CA LEU A 167 -27.51 -6.02 19.58
C LEU A 167 -26.49 -5.40 20.53
N MET A 168 -26.56 -5.72 21.83
CA MET A 168 -25.60 -5.26 22.82
C MET A 168 -24.17 -5.77 22.52
N GLU A 169 -24.01 -7.05 22.23
CA GLU A 169 -22.70 -7.63 21.88
C GLU A 169 -22.16 -7.09 20.54
N PHE A 170 -23.02 -6.89 19.54
CA PHE A 170 -22.63 -6.23 18.29
C PHE A 170 -22.18 -4.79 18.55
N THR A 171 -22.92 -4.03 19.36
CA THR A 171 -22.56 -2.65 19.73
C THR A 171 -21.20 -2.59 20.43
N LYS A 172 -20.90 -3.56 21.29
CA LYS A 172 -19.60 -3.70 21.95
C LYS A 172 -18.48 -3.95 20.94
N ALA A 173 -18.66 -4.85 19.97
CA ALA A 173 -17.67 -5.08 18.91
C ALA A 173 -17.44 -3.82 18.05
N VAL A 174 -18.52 -3.10 17.69
CA VAL A 174 -18.46 -1.81 16.99
C VAL A 174 -17.67 -0.77 17.79
N SER A 175 -17.93 -0.65 19.09
CA SER A 175 -17.23 0.32 19.95
C SER A 175 -15.72 0.08 20.01
N GLN A 176 -15.30 -1.19 20.07
CA GLN A 176 -13.88 -1.56 20.07
C GLN A 176 -13.25 -1.22 18.71
N PHE A 177 -13.88 -1.63 17.61
CA PHE A 177 -13.42 -1.27 16.27
C PHE A 177 -13.25 0.25 16.10
N GLN A 178 -14.23 1.04 16.55
CA GLN A 178 -14.17 2.50 16.47
C GLN A 178 -13.01 3.08 17.29
N ALA A 179 -12.76 2.57 18.50
CA ALA A 179 -11.64 3.02 19.33
C ALA A 179 -10.29 2.81 18.62
N TYR A 180 -10.06 1.63 18.03
CA TYR A 180 -8.84 1.35 17.27
C TYR A 180 -8.76 2.12 15.95
N SER A 181 -9.89 2.29 15.26
CA SER A 181 -9.96 3.08 14.03
C SER A 181 -9.57 4.53 14.28
N MET A 182 -10.04 5.11 15.39
CA MET A 182 -9.65 6.45 15.84
C MET A 182 -8.14 6.55 16.09
N MET A 183 -7.53 5.56 16.75
CA MET A 183 -6.07 5.55 16.97
C MET A 183 -5.29 5.48 15.66
N THR A 184 -5.75 4.67 14.69
CA THR A 184 -5.16 4.61 13.36
C THR A 184 -5.26 5.94 12.62
N GLN A 185 -6.40 6.62 12.70
CA GLN A 185 -6.59 7.93 12.09
C GLN A 185 -5.77 9.03 12.80
N ALA A 186 -5.71 9.03 14.13
CA ALA A 186 -4.87 9.93 14.91
C ALA A 186 -3.38 9.77 14.54
N SER A 187 -2.91 8.54 14.36
CA SER A 187 -1.53 8.27 13.92
C SER A 187 -1.22 8.87 12.54
N LEU A 188 -2.20 8.92 11.64
CA LEU A 188 -2.06 9.57 10.33
C LEU A 188 -1.97 11.08 10.47
N SER A 189 -2.85 11.67 11.29
CA SER A 189 -2.86 13.12 11.53
C SER A 189 -1.55 13.61 12.14
N ILE A 190 -1.00 12.87 13.13
CA ILE A 190 0.31 13.18 13.73
C ILE A 190 1.41 13.15 12.67
N LEU A 191 1.40 12.15 11.77
CA LEU A 191 2.37 12.08 10.68
C LEU A 191 2.23 13.27 9.72
N ASN A 192 1.01 13.61 9.31
CA ASN A 192 0.78 14.73 8.41
C ASN A 192 1.30 16.04 9.03
N VAL A 193 1.06 16.26 10.34
CA VAL A 193 1.61 17.43 11.06
C VAL A 193 3.14 17.40 11.10
N ALA A 194 3.76 16.23 11.27
CA ALA A 194 5.22 16.12 11.27
C ALA A 194 5.86 16.28 9.87
N GLN A 195 5.07 16.18 8.79
CA GLN A 195 5.51 16.33 7.40
C GLN A 195 5.33 17.76 6.85
N VAL A 196 4.49 18.57 7.47
CA VAL A 196 4.27 20.00 7.15
C VAL A 196 5.38 20.84 7.77
#